data_AF-A0A661MG01-F1
#
_entry.id   AF-A0A661MG01-F1
#
_cell.length_a   1.000
_cell.length_b   1.000
_cell.length_c   1.000
_cell.angle_alpha   90.00
_cell.angle_beta   90.00
_cell.angle_gamma   90.00
#
_symmetry.space_group_name_H-M   'P 1'
#
loop_
_entity.id
_entity.type
_entity.pdbx_description
1 polymer ?
#
loop_
_entity_poly.entity_id
_entity_poly.type
_entity_poly.pdbx_seq_one_letter_code
_entity_poly.pdbx_strand_id
1 'polypeptide(L)' 'MAEDKRLKATTDTHRPARPLKYFQDKDGNGWLCDKDIDFDGDLREQGCWRCDEMAFPAGGR' A
#
# COMPACT_ATOMS: atom_id res chain seq x y z
N MET A 1 10.28 34.12 6.47
CA MET A 1 10.42 32.65 6.53
C MET A 1 9.45 32.18 7.62
N ALA A 2 8.33 31.56 7.27
CA ALA A 2 7.36 31.11 8.28
C ALA A 2 7.83 29.78 8.87
N GLU A 3 8.08 29.73 10.17
CA GLU A 3 8.46 28.49 10.88
C GLU A 3 7.29 27.49 10.84
N ASP A 4 7.58 26.26 10.41
CA ASP A 4 6.60 25.17 10.33
C ASP A 4 6.23 24.70 11.75
N LYS A 5 4.98 24.94 12.15
CA LYS A 5 4.44 24.66 13.50
C LYS A 5 3.80 23.27 13.64
N ARG A 6 4.04 22.34 12.72
CA ARG A 6 3.35 21.04 12.73
C ARG A 6 4.05 20.07 13.66
N LEU A 7 3.27 19.31 14.43
CA LEU A 7 3.77 18.29 15.36
C LEU A 7 4.14 17.02 14.58
N LYS A 8 5.33 16.45 14.88
CA LYS A 8 5.80 15.20 14.27
C LYS A 8 5.06 14.01 14.90
N ALA A 9 4.15 13.40 14.16
CA ALA A 9 3.46 12.18 14.58
C ALA A 9 4.34 10.94 14.31
N THR A 10 4.38 9.99 15.26
CA THR A 10 5.09 8.71 15.13
C THR A 10 4.08 7.56 15.07
N THR A 11 4.36 6.54 14.26
CA THR A 11 3.54 5.33 14.13
C THR A 11 4.05 4.18 15.00
N ASP A 12 4.99 4.44 15.92
CA ASP A 12 5.67 3.40 16.73
C ASP A 12 4.72 2.52 17.57
N THR A 13 3.62 3.10 18.07
CA THR A 13 2.60 2.40 18.87
C THR A 13 1.74 1.43 18.03
N HIS A 14 1.66 1.67 16.72
CA HIS A 14 0.95 0.83 15.75
C HIS A 14 1.91 0.50 14.61
N ARG A 15 2.86 -0.41 14.87
CA ARG A 15 3.65 -0.99 13.77
C ARG A 15 2.64 -1.47 12.73
N PRO A 16 2.64 -0.95 11.49
CA PRO A 16 1.74 -1.45 10.47
C PRO A 16 2.02 -2.94 10.37
N ALA A 17 1.02 -3.76 10.70
CA ALA A 17 1.19 -5.21 10.87
C ALA A 17 1.75 -5.87 9.60
N ARG A 18 1.56 -5.20 8.44
CA ARG A 18 2.00 -5.60 7.12
C ARG A 18 2.33 -4.31 6.33
N PRO A 19 3.61 -4.01 6.01
CA PRO A 19 3.96 -2.88 5.16
C PRO A 19 3.52 -3.18 3.72
N LEU A 20 2.25 -2.88 3.44
CA LEU A 20 1.63 -3.02 2.14
C LEU A 20 2.15 -1.94 1.19
N LYS A 21 2.45 -2.33 -0.05
CA LYS A 21 2.83 -1.49 -1.17
C LYS A 21 1.86 -1.70 -2.31
N TYR A 22 1.54 -0.59 -2.97
CA TYR A 22 0.79 -0.61 -4.21
C TYR A 22 1.74 -0.77 -5.40
N PHE A 23 1.31 -1.54 -6.39
CA PHE A 23 1.94 -1.59 -7.71
C PHE A 23 0.90 -1.87 -8.80
N GLN A 24 1.29 -1.59 -10.03
CA GLN A 24 0.48 -1.85 -11.22
C GLN A 24 1.17 -2.93 -12.05
N ASP A 25 0.41 -3.94 -12.46
CA ASP A 25 0.91 -4.95 -13.40
C ASP A 25 0.93 -4.43 -14.85
N LYS A 26 1.46 -5.24 -15.77
CA LYS A 26 1.56 -4.87 -17.19
C LYS A 26 0.20 -4.78 -17.90
N ASP A 27 -0.81 -5.44 -17.35
CA ASP A 27 -2.18 -5.44 -17.83
C ASP A 27 -2.99 -4.24 -17.28
N GLY A 28 -2.37 -3.42 -16.41
CA GLY A 28 -2.95 -2.22 -15.83
C GLY A 28 -3.71 -2.45 -14.53
N ASN A 29 -3.73 -3.66 -13.97
CA ASN A 29 -4.41 -3.93 -12.71
C ASN A 29 -3.58 -3.45 -11.53
N GLY A 30 -4.24 -2.80 -10.59
CA GLY A 30 -3.66 -2.39 -9.32
C GLY A 30 -3.64 -3.54 -8.33
N TRP A 31 -2.52 -3.71 -7.65
CA TRP A 31 -2.33 -4.70 -6.61
C TRP A 31 -1.77 -4.06 -5.34
N LEU A 32 -2.25 -4.52 -4.21
CA LEU A 32 -1.77 -4.15 -2.88
C LEU A 32 -1.18 -5.38 -2.23
N CYS A 33 0.13 -5.41 -2.03
CA CYS A 33 0.81 -6.56 -1.43
C CYS A 33 1.88 -6.16 -0.43
N ASP A 34 2.38 -7.12 0.33
CA ASP A 34 3.51 -6.86 1.19
C ASP A 34 4.77 -6.45 0.44
N LYS A 35 5.68 -5.82 1.17
CA LYS A 35 6.97 -5.37 0.66
C LYS A 35 7.82 -6.48 0.03
N ASP A 36 7.66 -7.72 0.48
CA ASP A 36 8.55 -8.86 0.16
C ASP A 36 7.87 -9.89 -0.77
N ILE A 37 7.10 -9.42 -1.77
CA ILE A 37 6.50 -10.29 -2.79
C ILE A 37 7.39 -10.51 -4.01
N ASP A 38 7.14 -11.63 -4.69
CA ASP A 38 7.68 -11.96 -5.99
C ASP A 38 6.73 -11.50 -7.11
N PHE A 39 7.20 -10.59 -7.97
CA PHE A 39 6.45 -10.06 -9.11
C PHE A 39 6.39 -11.01 -10.30
N ASP A 40 7.25 -12.04 -10.35
CA ASP A 40 7.24 -13.06 -11.41
C ASP A 40 6.32 -14.24 -11.05
N GLY A 41 5.94 -14.37 -9.76
CA GLY A 41 5.04 -15.39 -9.25
C GLY A 41 3.55 -14.98 -9.21
N ASP A 42 2.68 -15.89 -8.77
CA ASP A 42 1.26 -15.61 -8.59
C ASP A 42 1.06 -14.67 -7.39
N LEU A 43 0.63 -13.45 -7.66
CA LEU A 43 0.41 -12.41 -6.65
C LEU A 43 -0.72 -12.79 -5.69
N ARG A 44 -1.78 -13.42 -6.21
CA ARG A 44 -2.98 -13.75 -5.44
C ARG A 44 -2.69 -14.82 -4.40
N GLU A 45 -1.88 -15.83 -4.75
CA GLU A 45 -1.41 -16.85 -3.80
C GLU A 45 -0.48 -16.28 -2.73
N GLN A 46 0.22 -15.19 -3.03
CA GLN A 46 1.08 -14.47 -2.07
C GLN A 46 0.29 -13.56 -1.11
N GLY A 47 -1.04 -13.57 -1.20
CA GLY A 47 -1.92 -12.75 -0.36
C GLY A 47 -2.01 -11.29 -0.81
N CYS A 48 -1.66 -11.00 -2.06
CA CYS A 48 -1.95 -9.72 -2.68
C CYS A 48 -3.43 -9.50 -2.86
N TRP A 49 -3.87 -8.25 -2.68
CA TRP A 49 -5.24 -7.85 -2.96
C TRP A 49 -5.32 -7.09 -4.27
N ARG A 50 -6.20 -7.53 -5.16
CA ARG A 50 -6.49 -6.82 -6.41
C ARG A 50 -7.36 -5.60 -6.08
N CYS A 51 -6.95 -4.42 -6.53
CA CYS A 51 -7.59 -3.15 -6.19
C CYS A 51 -8.98 -2.97 -6.80
N ASP A 52 -9.39 -3.81 -7.74
CA ASP A 52 -10.74 -3.88 -8.27
C ASP A 52 -11.67 -4.78 -7.41
N GLU A 53 -11.12 -5.77 -6.70
CA GLU A 53 -11.86 -6.62 -5.77
C GLU A 53 -12.10 -5.90 -4.42
N MET A 54 -11.28 -4.89 -4.11
CA MET A 54 -11.40 -4.12 -2.87
C MET A 54 -11.56 -2.64 -3.15
N ALA A 55 -12.74 -2.11 -2.81
CA ALA A 55 -13.03 -0.68 -2.79
C ALA A 55 -12.23 0.02 -1.67
N PHE A 56 -10.91 0.05 -1.77
CA PHE A 56 -10.17 1.15 -1.18
C PHE A 56 -10.52 2.36 -2.02
N PRO A 57 -11.26 3.36 -1.49
CA PRO A 57 -11.37 4.62 -2.19
C PRO A 57 -9.92 5.05 -2.42
N ALA A 58 -9.48 5.08 -3.67
CA ALA A 58 -8.31 5.83 -4.07
C ALA A 58 -8.47 7.18 -3.37
N GLY A 59 -7.63 7.41 -2.34
CA GLY A 59 -7.94 8.32 -1.24
C GLY A 59 -8.61 9.58 -1.78
N GLY A 60 -9.87 9.77 -1.44
CA GLY A 60 -10.67 10.86 -1.97
C GLY A 60 -10.04 12.20 -1.62
N ARG A 61 -9.30 12.78 -2.57
CA ARG A 61 -9.35 14.16 -3.05
C ARG A 61 -8.25 14.43 -4.05
#